data_AF-A0A949Z048-F1
#
_entry.id   AF-A0A949Z048-F1
#
_cell.length_a   1.000
_cell.length_b   1.000
_cell.length_c   1.000
_cell.angle_alpha   90.00
_cell.angle_beta   90.00
_cell.angle_gamma   90.00
#
_symmetry.space_group_name_H-M   'P 1'
#
loop_
_entity.id
_entity.type
_entity.pdbx_description
1 polymer ?
#
loop_
_entity_poly.entity_id
_entity_poly.type
_entity_poly.pdbx_seq_one_letter_code
_entity_poly.pdbx_strand_id
1 'polypeptide(L)'
;MRSNGMWWRVGLLVIAVLTVGVAKLHADETPLATAVLLPGLISSVAQQLVPLTVELPDKRGGSSAQIKIATLVYCGADGHGGGYAVGIAIPAEATGSPAALSAVECHEPLPAVAKRTIGNPGAPNWIEALRAQIVWAPWRLTVKISELAPASRPGASAPSINSTETLASYPTSNLAILPPPGGNRRFDVAFSFPATTIVAALFASGRSGGSFAALTAQGSFVTPGAEIPAQANVLVSAQYTFVNDLLRLYAPEYEVPISVQGLSGKMLAKDVQVAGADNSMTASGQLLMGNIAYRCKVHSAGPDLVIKRIELNPIAKDCTSDDLMERMQCQGEQLATSGSSESVANALTNYYQGTPFHYSSEAHPLEFNLFDRQISATFEALKSSSKGTAIREAGRASIRTTTPGSADRAR
;
A
#
# COMPACT_ATOMS: atom_id res chain seq x y z
N MET A 1 -12.30 62.15 38.41
CA MET A 1 -11.08 61.65 39.09
C MET A 1 -11.44 60.38 39.84
N ARG A 2 -10.67 59.29 39.60
CA ARG A 2 -10.27 58.16 40.49
C ARG A 2 -11.29 57.58 41.50
N SER A 3 -11.36 56.29 41.81
CA SER A 3 -10.72 55.04 41.35
C SER A 3 -11.25 53.90 42.23
N ASN A 4 -11.31 52.67 41.67
CA ASN A 4 -11.11 51.34 42.31
C ASN A 4 -12.08 50.92 43.43
N GLY A 5 -12.47 49.67 43.64
CA GLY A 5 -12.12 48.29 43.24
C GLY A 5 -13.02 47.39 44.15
N MET A 6 -13.12 46.07 44.13
CA MET A 6 -12.40 44.94 43.57
C MET A 6 -13.32 43.72 43.83
N TRP A 7 -13.38 42.79 42.87
CA TRP A 7 -13.64 41.34 43.05
C TRP A 7 -15.06 40.83 42.81
N TRP A 8 -15.29 40.55 41.53
CA TRP A 8 -16.40 39.78 40.94
C TRP A 8 -15.83 38.50 40.31
N ARG A 9 -16.58 37.39 40.43
CA ARG A 9 -16.77 36.33 39.41
C ARG A 9 -15.57 35.47 38.96
N VAL A 10 -15.39 34.32 39.60
CA VAL A 10 -14.66 33.15 39.01
C VAL A 10 -15.44 31.82 39.14
N GLY A 11 -16.56 31.77 39.87
CA GLY A 11 -17.18 30.49 40.27
C GLY A 11 -18.17 29.81 39.30
N LEU A 12 -18.51 30.38 38.14
CA LEU A 12 -19.64 29.86 37.35
C LEU A 12 -19.47 29.90 35.82
N LEU A 13 -18.22 30.01 35.36
CA LEU A 13 -17.85 29.87 33.94
C LEU A 13 -16.98 28.63 33.66
N VAL A 14 -16.74 27.79 34.67
CA VAL A 14 -15.90 26.58 34.54
C VAL A 14 -16.72 25.33 34.21
N ILE A 15 -18.04 25.32 34.45
CA ILE A 15 -18.89 24.14 34.14
C ILE A 15 -19.58 24.25 32.75
N ALA A 16 -19.74 25.47 32.22
CA ALA A 16 -20.27 25.69 30.87
C ALA A 16 -19.20 25.63 29.76
N VAL A 17 -17.91 25.80 30.09
CA VAL A 17 -16.78 25.61 29.15
C VAL A 17 -16.27 24.16 29.17
N LEU A 18 -16.64 23.36 30.18
CA LEU A 18 -16.36 21.92 30.22
C LEU A 18 -17.44 21.05 29.54
N THR A 19 -18.53 21.64 29.06
CA THR A 19 -19.61 20.92 28.35
C THR A 19 -19.80 21.35 26.88
N VAL A 20 -19.10 22.37 26.41
CA VAL A 20 -19.08 22.80 25.00
C VAL A 20 -17.63 23.13 24.60
N GLY A 21 -16.86 22.12 24.20
CA GLY A 21 -15.48 22.36 23.75
C GLY A 21 -14.54 21.17 23.73
N VAL A 22 -14.91 20.06 24.36
CA VAL A 22 -14.39 18.74 23.96
C VAL A 22 -15.53 18.04 23.25
N ALA A 23 -15.86 18.55 22.05
CA ALA A 23 -16.08 17.57 21.01
C ALA A 23 -14.83 16.70 21.07
N LYS A 24 -14.96 15.49 21.63
CA LYS A 24 -14.25 14.38 21.04
C LYS A 24 -14.65 14.47 19.57
N LEU A 25 -13.89 15.24 18.79
CA LEU A 25 -13.50 14.84 17.46
C LEU A 25 -13.03 13.42 17.73
N HIS A 26 -13.96 12.46 17.61
CA HIS A 26 -13.62 11.11 17.26
C HIS A 26 -12.78 11.35 16.03
N ALA A 27 -11.45 11.31 16.20
CA ALA A 27 -10.53 11.44 15.10
C ALA A 27 -10.97 10.34 14.16
N ASP A 28 -11.65 10.71 13.07
CA ASP A 28 -12.43 9.82 12.21
C ASP A 28 -11.73 8.46 12.12
N GLU A 29 -12.18 7.43 12.84
CA GLU A 29 -11.44 6.16 12.97
C GLU A 29 -11.38 5.37 11.66
N THR A 30 -11.94 5.94 10.60
CA THR A 30 -11.88 5.41 9.25
C THR A 30 -10.45 5.48 8.71
N PRO A 31 -9.88 4.36 8.24
CA PRO A 31 -8.60 4.39 7.56
C PRO A 31 -8.70 5.12 6.22
N LEU A 32 -7.63 5.83 5.87
CA LEU A 32 -7.46 6.51 4.58
C LEU A 32 -7.34 5.50 3.44
N ALA A 33 -6.63 4.40 3.72
CA ALA A 33 -6.48 3.27 2.82
C ALA A 33 -6.29 1.96 3.59
N THR A 34 -6.63 0.85 2.96
CA THR A 34 -6.39 -0.50 3.47
C THR A 34 -5.82 -1.37 2.37
N ALA A 35 -4.87 -2.22 2.72
CA ALA A 35 -4.44 -3.36 1.91
C ALA A 35 -4.67 -4.67 2.68
N VAL A 36 -5.22 -5.67 2.00
CA VAL A 36 -5.33 -7.06 2.45
C VAL A 36 -4.42 -7.91 1.58
N LEU A 37 -3.34 -8.40 2.17
CA LEU A 37 -2.40 -9.29 1.52
C LEU A 37 -2.93 -10.72 1.64
N LEU A 38 -3.10 -11.39 0.49
CA LEU A 38 -3.56 -12.78 0.43
C LEU A 38 -2.35 -13.73 0.48
N PRO A 39 -2.55 -15.03 0.82
CA PRO A 39 -1.46 -15.97 1.05
C PRO A 39 -0.41 -16.01 -0.06
N GLY A 40 -0.83 -15.96 -1.33
CA GLY A 40 0.09 -15.99 -2.48
C GLY A 40 1.10 -14.84 -2.48
N LEU A 41 0.70 -13.63 -2.08
CA LEU A 41 1.62 -12.50 -1.97
C LEU A 41 2.51 -12.62 -0.73
N ILE A 42 1.95 -13.03 0.41
CA ILE A 42 2.70 -13.14 1.67
C ILE A 42 3.84 -14.16 1.53
N SER A 43 3.57 -15.32 0.92
CA SER A 43 4.60 -16.33 0.64
C SER A 43 5.70 -15.79 -0.27
N SER A 44 5.34 -15.03 -1.31
CA SER A 44 6.32 -14.39 -2.19
C SER A 44 7.19 -13.39 -1.44
N VAL A 45 6.59 -12.53 -0.60
CA VAL A 45 7.33 -11.57 0.23
C VAL A 45 8.29 -12.29 1.18
N ALA A 46 7.82 -13.33 1.89
CA ALA A 46 8.66 -14.09 2.81
C ALA A 46 9.88 -14.69 2.12
N GLN A 47 9.73 -15.18 0.89
CA GLN A 47 10.83 -15.71 0.08
C GLN A 47 11.83 -14.62 -0.33
N GLN A 48 11.39 -13.40 -0.62
CA GLN A 48 12.28 -12.28 -0.96
C GLN A 48 13.07 -11.75 0.25
N LEU A 49 12.58 -11.99 1.47
CA LEU A 49 13.26 -11.57 2.71
C LEU A 49 14.41 -12.50 3.10
N VAL A 50 14.36 -13.78 2.72
CA VAL A 50 15.40 -14.76 3.01
C VAL A 50 16.37 -14.92 1.82
N PRO A 51 17.63 -15.37 2.03
CA PRO A 51 18.27 -15.59 3.32
C PRO A 51 18.51 -14.27 4.06
N LEU A 52 18.29 -14.22 5.38
CA LEU A 52 18.55 -13.05 6.21
C LEU A 52 19.56 -13.40 7.30
N THR A 53 20.64 -12.64 7.42
CA THR A 53 21.62 -12.82 8.50
C THR A 53 21.26 -11.91 9.67
N VAL A 54 21.19 -12.49 10.88
CA VAL A 54 20.90 -11.78 12.13
C VAL A 54 21.92 -12.16 13.20
N GLU A 55 22.21 -11.23 14.10
CA GLU A 55 23.01 -11.50 15.29
C GLU A 55 22.08 -11.65 16.50
N LEU A 56 22.20 -12.77 17.23
CA LEU A 56 21.38 -13.07 18.40
C LEU A 56 22.27 -13.39 19.60
N PRO A 57 21.93 -12.97 20.83
CA PRO A 57 22.69 -13.23 22.02
C PRO A 57 22.61 -14.72 22.39
N ASP A 58 23.75 -15.25 22.82
CA ASP A 58 23.81 -16.57 23.44
C ASP A 58 23.18 -16.51 24.85
N LYS A 59 22.36 -17.51 25.18
CA LYS A 59 21.77 -17.73 26.51
C LYS A 59 22.83 -17.82 27.61
N ARG A 60 24.06 -18.22 27.30
CA ARG A 60 25.16 -18.37 28.27
C ARG A 60 25.81 -17.05 28.66
N GLY A 61 25.44 -15.94 28.00
CA GLY A 61 25.91 -14.59 28.31
C GLY A 61 27.31 -14.29 27.75
N GLY A 62 27.48 -13.12 27.12
CA GLY A 62 28.78 -12.55 26.76
C GLY A 62 29.14 -12.52 25.27
N SER A 63 28.41 -13.22 24.39
CA SER A 63 28.64 -13.18 22.94
C SER A 63 27.34 -13.26 22.14
N SER A 64 27.30 -12.63 20.96
CA SER A 64 26.27 -12.85 19.94
C SER A 64 26.71 -13.97 18.99
N ALA A 65 25.75 -14.79 18.57
CA ALA A 65 25.89 -15.76 17.50
C ALA A 65 25.28 -15.17 16.24
N GLN A 66 26.06 -15.13 15.16
CA GLN A 66 25.56 -14.77 13.85
C GLN A 66 24.91 -15.98 13.19
N ILE A 67 23.63 -15.87 12.88
CA ILE A 67 22.87 -16.93 12.20
C ILE A 67 22.28 -16.41 10.90
N LYS A 68 22.05 -17.33 9.97
CA LYS A 68 21.36 -17.05 8.72
C LYS A 68 20.03 -17.78 8.70
N ILE A 69 18.94 -17.02 8.67
CA ILE A 69 17.59 -17.54 8.41
C ILE A 69 17.53 -17.85 6.92
N ALA A 70 17.65 -19.12 6.55
CA ALA A 70 17.75 -19.55 5.16
C ALA A 70 16.38 -19.71 4.48
N THR A 71 15.36 -20.10 5.26
CA THR A 71 13.99 -20.29 4.77
C THR A 71 12.98 -19.76 5.77
N LEU A 72 11.84 -19.28 5.27
CA LEU A 72 10.75 -18.75 6.09
C LEU A 72 9.42 -18.98 5.38
N VAL A 73 8.41 -19.46 6.12
CA VAL A 73 7.03 -19.63 5.65
C VAL A 73 6.10 -18.97 6.66
N TYR A 74 5.23 -18.08 6.18
CA TYR A 74 4.17 -17.50 6.99
C TYR A 74 3.04 -18.50 7.20
N CYS A 75 2.60 -18.62 8.44
CA CYS A 75 1.67 -19.66 8.90
C CYS A 75 0.31 -19.12 9.35
N GLY A 76 0.08 -17.81 9.21
CA GLY A 76 -1.17 -17.17 9.59
C GLY A 76 -1.18 -16.63 11.02
N ALA A 77 -2.39 -16.49 11.56
CA ALA A 77 -2.67 -15.91 12.87
C ALA A 77 -2.15 -16.77 14.02
N ASP A 78 -1.62 -16.13 15.06
CA ASP A 78 -1.14 -16.80 16.27
C ASP A 78 -2.23 -17.02 17.34
N GLY A 79 -3.47 -16.61 17.07
CA GLY A 79 -4.60 -16.70 18.01
C GLY A 79 -4.63 -15.60 19.09
N HIS A 80 -3.62 -14.73 19.15
CA HIS A 80 -3.46 -13.66 20.13
C HIS A 80 -3.40 -12.25 19.48
N GLY A 81 -3.83 -12.14 18.22
CA GLY A 81 -3.85 -10.89 17.47
C GLY A 81 -2.55 -10.60 16.70
N GLY A 82 -1.58 -11.51 16.72
CA GLY A 82 -0.39 -11.49 15.88
C GLY A 82 -0.44 -12.53 14.76
N GLY A 83 0.61 -12.55 13.96
CA GLY A 83 0.90 -13.60 12.99
C GLY A 83 2.11 -14.42 13.42
N TYR A 84 2.34 -15.56 12.80
CA TYR A 84 3.57 -16.32 13.01
C TYR A 84 4.11 -16.93 11.72
N ALA A 85 5.39 -17.23 11.73
CA ALA A 85 6.11 -17.86 10.65
C ALA A 85 7.04 -18.96 11.19
N VAL A 86 7.25 -20.00 10.40
CA VAL A 86 8.21 -21.07 10.69
C VAL A 86 9.39 -20.93 9.73
N GLY A 87 10.61 -21.06 10.24
CA GLY A 87 11.82 -20.93 9.45
C GLY A 87 12.93 -21.89 9.88
N ILE A 88 14.00 -21.93 9.08
CA ILE A 88 15.23 -22.65 9.40
C ILE A 88 16.38 -21.66 9.48
N ALA A 89 17.04 -21.61 10.63
CA ALA A 89 18.32 -20.95 10.82
C ALA A 89 19.48 -21.93 10.66
N ILE A 90 20.56 -21.45 10.05
CA ILE A 90 21.80 -22.18 9.78
C ILE A 90 23.01 -21.30 10.14
N PRO A 91 24.23 -21.86 10.24
CA PRO A 91 25.44 -21.05 10.41
C PRO A 91 25.56 -19.99 9.30
N ALA A 92 26.01 -18.78 9.65
CA ALA A 92 26.09 -17.67 8.71
C ALA A 92 26.99 -17.99 7.50
N GLU A 93 28.10 -18.68 7.76
CA GLU A 93 29.11 -19.16 6.83
C GLU A 93 28.67 -20.38 5.98
N ALA A 94 27.54 -21.00 6.31
CA ALA A 94 27.09 -22.19 5.60
C ALA A 94 26.74 -21.86 4.14
N THR A 95 27.31 -22.61 3.20
CA THR A 95 26.98 -22.50 1.76
C THR A 95 25.82 -23.38 1.35
N GLY A 96 25.47 -24.38 2.16
CA GLY A 96 24.32 -25.25 1.95
C GLY A 96 23.00 -24.54 2.23
N SER A 97 22.00 -24.76 1.38
CA SER A 97 20.62 -24.31 1.63
C SER A 97 19.78 -25.49 2.08
N PRO A 98 19.11 -25.43 3.25
CA PRO A 98 18.12 -26.43 3.61
C PRO A 98 17.00 -26.45 2.58
N ALA A 99 16.31 -27.59 2.47
CA ALA A 99 15.14 -27.71 1.61
C ALA A 99 14.12 -26.60 1.92
N ALA A 100 13.46 -26.08 0.89
CA ALA A 100 12.41 -25.09 1.05
C ALA A 100 11.30 -25.66 1.93
N LEU A 101 10.87 -24.87 2.93
CA LEU A 101 9.70 -25.20 3.74
C LEU A 101 8.42 -24.97 2.94
N SER A 102 7.36 -25.65 3.34
CA SER A 102 6.01 -25.48 2.83
C SER A 102 5.04 -25.06 3.96
N ALA A 103 3.77 -24.86 3.62
CA ALA A 103 2.74 -24.57 4.62
C ALA A 103 2.45 -25.75 5.56
N VAL A 104 2.85 -26.99 5.20
CA VAL A 104 2.65 -28.17 6.05
C VAL A 104 3.40 -28.03 7.37
N GLU A 105 4.61 -27.46 7.33
CA GLU A 105 5.45 -27.26 8.49
C GLU A 105 4.85 -26.32 9.55
N CYS A 106 3.84 -25.53 9.19
CA CYS A 106 3.12 -24.69 10.14
C CYS A 106 2.38 -25.49 11.23
N HIS A 107 2.05 -26.76 10.95
CA HIS A 107 1.32 -27.64 11.86
C HIS A 107 2.21 -28.71 12.51
N GLU A 108 3.48 -28.80 12.13
CA GLU A 108 4.43 -29.76 12.70
C GLU A 108 5.12 -29.19 13.95
N PRO A 109 5.43 -30.02 14.96
CA PRO A 109 6.30 -29.62 16.05
C PRO A 109 7.70 -29.24 15.52
N LEU A 110 8.24 -28.09 15.94
CA LEU A 110 9.57 -27.62 15.48
C LEU A 110 10.70 -28.67 15.60
N PRO A 111 10.77 -29.51 16.65
CA PRO A 111 11.79 -30.56 16.72
C PRO A 111 11.69 -31.59 15.60
N ALA A 112 10.49 -31.89 15.11
CA ALA A 112 10.28 -32.79 13.98
C ALA A 112 10.76 -32.14 12.67
N VAL A 113 10.43 -30.85 12.47
CA VAL A 113 10.89 -30.04 11.33
C VAL A 113 12.43 -29.98 11.30
N ALA A 114 13.06 -29.71 12.45
CA ALA A 114 14.52 -29.67 12.58
C ALA A 114 15.16 -31.04 12.28
N LYS A 115 14.64 -32.12 12.87
CA LYS A 115 15.15 -33.47 12.66
C LYS A 115 15.05 -33.92 11.20
N ARG A 116 13.95 -33.60 10.51
CA ARG A 116 13.79 -33.89 9.09
C ARG A 116 14.75 -33.07 8.25
N THR A 117 14.85 -31.77 8.53
CA THR A 117 15.66 -30.86 7.72
C THR A 117 17.16 -31.16 7.84
N ILE A 118 17.68 -31.51 9.03
CA ILE A 118 19.10 -31.86 9.21
C ILE A 118 19.48 -33.15 8.48
N GLY A 119 18.51 -34.04 8.25
CA GLY A 119 18.69 -35.28 7.51
C GLY A 119 18.88 -35.09 6.00
N ASN A 120 18.63 -33.89 5.48
CA ASN A 120 18.86 -33.60 4.07
C ASN A 120 20.37 -33.54 3.76
N PRO A 121 20.85 -34.16 2.67
CA PRO A 121 22.27 -34.20 2.32
C PRO A 121 22.92 -32.81 2.23
N GLY A 122 22.16 -31.81 1.74
CA GLY A 122 22.61 -30.41 1.60
C GLY A 122 22.51 -29.54 2.86
N ALA A 123 22.02 -30.06 3.98
CA ALA A 123 21.95 -29.32 5.23
C ALA A 123 23.34 -29.22 5.91
N PRO A 124 23.65 -28.09 6.57
CA PRO A 124 24.89 -27.92 7.31
C PRO A 124 24.97 -28.85 8.54
N ASN A 125 26.09 -28.79 9.27
CA ASN A 125 26.35 -29.67 10.42
C ASN A 125 25.38 -29.44 11.60
N TRP A 126 24.77 -28.26 11.68
CA TRP A 126 23.69 -27.96 12.61
C TRP A 126 22.68 -27.03 11.95
N ILE A 127 21.43 -27.11 12.40
CA ILE A 127 20.36 -26.18 12.06
C ILE A 127 19.51 -25.89 13.30
N GLU A 128 18.74 -24.81 13.26
CA GLU A 128 17.67 -24.56 14.21
C GLU A 128 16.36 -24.31 13.47
N ALA A 129 15.32 -25.08 13.78
CA ALA A 129 13.97 -24.71 13.39
C ALA A 129 13.48 -23.64 14.36
N LEU A 130 12.88 -22.57 13.82
CA LEU A 130 12.42 -21.43 14.60
C LEU A 130 10.96 -21.12 14.32
N ARG A 131 10.27 -20.61 15.34
CA ARG A 131 8.96 -19.95 15.22
C ARG A 131 9.14 -18.47 15.49
N ALA A 132 8.97 -17.65 14.46
CA ALA A 132 8.94 -16.20 14.57
C ALA A 132 7.49 -15.74 14.80
N GLN A 133 7.27 -14.92 15.83
CA GLN A 133 6.00 -14.27 16.09
C GLN A 133 6.07 -12.81 15.62
N ILE A 134 5.03 -12.38 14.92
CA ILE A 134 4.85 -11.03 14.40
C ILE A 134 3.69 -10.41 15.17
N VAL A 135 3.99 -9.44 16.03
CA VAL A 135 2.98 -8.80 16.87
C VAL A 135 2.94 -7.32 16.53
N TRP A 136 1.73 -6.81 16.30
CA TRP A 136 1.51 -5.38 16.25
C TRP A 136 0.88 -4.93 17.57
N ALA A 137 1.60 -4.06 18.29
CA ALA A 137 1.05 -3.25 19.36
C ALA A 137 0.92 -1.81 18.83
N PRO A 138 0.08 -0.93 19.43
CA PRO A 138 -0.16 0.40 18.90
C PRO A 138 1.12 1.10 18.43
N TRP A 139 1.18 1.26 17.11
CA TRP A 139 2.23 1.92 16.32
C TRP A 139 3.61 1.27 16.33
N ARG A 140 3.71 -0.02 16.65
CA ARG A 140 4.96 -0.77 16.62
C ARG A 140 4.71 -2.19 16.14
N LEU A 141 5.39 -2.57 15.07
CA LEU A 141 5.43 -3.93 14.57
C LEU A 141 6.70 -4.60 15.09
N THR A 142 6.54 -5.67 15.85
CA THR A 142 7.65 -6.42 16.45
C THR A 142 7.68 -7.82 15.89
N VAL A 143 8.86 -8.23 15.44
CA VAL A 143 9.16 -9.61 15.08
C VAL A 143 10.09 -10.17 16.15
N LYS A 144 9.70 -11.28 16.76
CA LYS A 144 10.51 -11.95 17.78
C LYS A 144 10.59 -13.44 17.49
N ILE A 145 11.68 -14.07 17.92
CA ILE A 145 11.68 -15.53 18.03
C ILE A 145 10.85 -15.86 19.26
N SER A 146 10.03 -16.91 19.16
CA SER A 146 9.19 -17.41 20.25
C SER A 146 9.63 -18.79 20.69
N GLU A 147 10.04 -19.63 19.73
CA GLU A 147 10.48 -20.99 19.96
C GLU A 147 11.65 -21.34 19.04
N LEU A 148 12.55 -22.19 19.54
CA LEU A 148 13.67 -22.75 18.81
C LEU A 148 13.77 -24.25 19.09
N ALA A 149 14.08 -25.02 18.07
CA ALA A 149 14.39 -26.44 18.17
C ALA A 149 15.68 -26.75 17.39
N PRO A 150 16.79 -27.05 18.08
CA PRO A 150 18.04 -27.38 17.43
C PRO A 150 18.07 -28.82 16.91
N ALA A 151 18.78 -29.04 15.82
CA ALA A 151 19.18 -30.36 15.35
C ALA A 151 20.62 -30.31 14.84
N SER A 152 21.41 -31.33 15.13
CA SER A 152 22.84 -31.37 14.77
C SER A 152 23.27 -32.78 14.37
N ARG A 153 24.25 -32.85 13.46
CA ARG A 153 24.95 -34.09 13.13
C ARG A 153 25.88 -34.51 14.27
N PRO A 154 26.27 -35.79 14.36
CA PRO A 154 27.22 -36.24 15.37
C PRO A 154 28.50 -35.40 15.36
N GLY A 155 28.93 -34.92 16.54
CA GLY A 155 30.13 -34.10 16.68
C GLY A 155 29.94 -32.59 16.46
N ALA A 156 28.72 -32.13 16.18
CA ALA A 156 28.38 -30.71 16.05
C ALA A 156 27.30 -30.31 17.06
N SER A 157 27.23 -29.01 17.37
CA SER A 157 26.18 -28.43 18.21
C SER A 157 25.77 -27.07 17.67
N ALA A 158 24.47 -26.81 17.65
CA ALA A 158 23.93 -25.46 17.41
C ALA A 158 24.33 -24.51 18.56
N PRO A 159 24.50 -23.20 18.27
CA PRO A 159 24.69 -22.19 19.31
C PRO A 159 23.48 -22.14 20.25
N SER A 160 23.69 -21.74 21.50
CA SER A 160 22.62 -21.69 22.49
C SER A 160 21.85 -20.37 22.41
N ILE A 161 21.01 -20.19 21.38
CA ILE A 161 20.34 -18.91 21.10
C ILE A 161 19.20 -18.61 22.09
N ASN A 162 19.08 -17.34 22.51
CA ASN A 162 17.95 -16.90 23.33
C ASN A 162 16.66 -16.75 22.53
N SER A 163 15.69 -17.64 22.76
CA SER A 163 14.43 -17.72 22.00
C SER A 163 13.39 -16.66 22.38
N THR A 164 13.66 -15.74 23.30
CA THR A 164 12.72 -14.68 23.70
C THR A 164 13.07 -13.30 23.14
N GLU A 165 14.07 -13.22 22.26
CA GLU A 165 14.57 -11.94 21.77
C GLU A 165 13.73 -11.40 20.61
N THR A 166 13.65 -10.07 20.56
CA THR A 166 13.13 -9.30 19.43
C THR A 166 14.16 -9.28 18.30
N LEU A 167 13.81 -9.89 17.16
CA LEU A 167 14.61 -9.82 15.93
C LEU A 167 14.60 -8.42 15.34
N ALA A 168 13.42 -7.81 15.31
CA ALA A 168 13.23 -6.50 14.73
C ALA A 168 12.03 -5.80 15.35
N SER A 169 12.12 -4.48 15.45
CA SER A 169 11.03 -3.64 15.92
C SER A 169 10.95 -2.41 15.03
N TYR A 170 9.85 -2.29 14.30
CA TYR A 170 9.62 -1.20 13.36
C TYR A 170 8.59 -0.24 13.93
N PRO A 171 8.91 1.07 14.02
CA PRO A 171 7.88 2.07 14.27
C PRO A 171 6.90 2.05 13.10
N THR A 172 5.61 2.05 13.40
CA THR A 172 4.56 2.17 12.38
C THR A 172 3.76 3.47 12.54
N SER A 173 4.13 4.33 13.49
CA SER A 173 3.67 5.72 13.56
C SER A 173 4.56 6.66 12.76
N ASN A 174 3.97 7.75 12.28
CA ASN A 174 4.67 8.92 11.75
C ASN A 174 5.62 8.56 10.59
N LEU A 175 5.26 7.53 9.82
CA LEU A 175 5.94 7.08 8.63
C LEU A 175 5.81 8.15 7.55
N ALA A 176 6.95 8.68 7.10
CA ALA A 176 6.97 9.69 6.05
C ALA A 176 7.00 9.02 4.68
N ILE A 177 6.12 9.47 3.78
CA ILE A 177 6.34 9.31 2.35
C ILE A 177 7.08 10.59 1.92
N LEU A 178 8.32 10.44 1.46
CA LEU A 178 9.19 11.56 1.07
C LEU A 178 9.17 11.70 -0.46
N PRO A 179 8.28 12.54 -1.05
CA PRO A 179 8.41 12.91 -2.45
C PRO A 179 9.62 13.83 -2.67
N PRO A 180 10.46 13.56 -3.68
CA PRO A 180 11.17 14.63 -4.34
C PRO A 180 10.19 15.40 -5.24
N PRO A 181 10.01 16.74 -5.13
CA PRO A 181 10.26 17.64 -4.00
C PRO A 181 8.94 18.15 -3.39
N GLY A 182 8.78 18.10 -2.05
CA GLY A 182 8.01 19.14 -1.35
C GLY A 182 6.75 18.75 -0.58
N GLY A 183 6.73 17.61 0.12
CA GLY A 183 5.71 17.41 1.15
C GLY A 183 6.00 16.26 2.10
N ASN A 184 6.27 16.57 3.37
CA ASN A 184 6.34 15.54 4.42
C ASN A 184 4.91 15.10 4.80
N ARG A 185 4.28 14.27 3.97
CA ARG A 185 3.06 13.56 4.37
C ARG A 185 3.47 12.41 5.29
N ARG A 186 2.94 12.42 6.50
CA ARG A 186 3.20 11.38 7.50
C ARG A 186 1.95 10.60 7.81
N PHE A 187 2.12 9.31 8.04
CA PHE A 187 1.03 8.39 8.25
C PHE A 187 1.33 7.43 9.40
N ASP A 188 0.27 6.96 10.02
CA ASP A 188 0.34 5.85 10.97
C ASP A 188 -0.21 4.60 10.28
N VAL A 189 0.49 3.47 10.37
CA VAL A 189 0.08 2.18 9.80
C VAL A 189 -0.24 1.21 10.93
N ALA A 190 -1.39 0.57 10.86
CA ALA A 190 -1.78 -0.49 11.77
C ALA A 190 -1.87 -1.83 11.03
N PHE A 191 -1.55 -2.91 11.74
CA PHE A 191 -1.56 -4.26 11.19
C PHE A 191 -2.53 -5.17 11.95
N SER A 192 -3.15 -6.08 11.22
CA SER A 192 -3.93 -7.21 11.76
C SER A 192 -3.60 -8.47 10.98
N PHE A 193 -3.73 -9.62 11.64
CA PHE A 193 -3.35 -10.93 11.11
C PHE A 193 -4.52 -11.91 11.13
N PRO A 194 -5.62 -11.68 10.37
CA PRO A 194 -6.76 -12.58 10.40
C PRO A 194 -6.51 -13.82 9.52
N ALA A 195 -6.73 -15.00 10.11
CA ALA A 195 -6.54 -16.29 9.45
C ALA A 195 -5.17 -16.39 8.76
N THR A 196 -5.13 -16.50 7.43
CA THR A 196 -3.89 -16.60 6.63
C THR A 196 -3.52 -15.30 5.91
N THR A 197 -4.19 -14.20 6.23
CA THR A 197 -4.00 -12.90 5.57
C THR A 197 -3.28 -11.92 6.49
N ILE A 198 -2.77 -10.84 5.90
CA ILE A 198 -2.25 -9.68 6.62
C ILE A 198 -3.03 -8.47 6.15
N VAL A 199 -3.63 -7.74 7.09
CA VAL A 199 -4.34 -6.48 6.83
C VAL A 199 -3.45 -5.35 7.30
N ALA A 200 -3.19 -4.40 6.42
CA ALA A 200 -2.51 -3.14 6.73
C ALA A 200 -3.47 -1.98 6.48
N ALA A 201 -3.65 -1.11 7.46
CA ALA A 201 -4.50 0.06 7.35
C ALA A 201 -3.70 1.34 7.61
N LEU A 202 -3.88 2.32 6.72
CA LEU A 202 -3.21 3.61 6.73
C LEU A 202 -4.11 4.67 7.36
N PHE A 203 -3.55 5.45 8.28
CA PHE A 203 -4.22 6.54 8.98
C PHE A 203 -3.42 7.83 8.84
N ALA A 204 -4.09 8.97 8.98
CA ALA A 204 -3.41 10.25 9.17
C ALA A 204 -2.55 10.19 10.46
N SER A 205 -1.36 10.78 10.42
CA SER A 205 -0.43 10.79 11.56
C SER A 205 -0.99 11.49 12.81
N GLY A 206 -0.58 11.03 13.98
CA GLY A 206 -0.83 11.69 15.27
C GLY A 206 -1.95 11.04 16.07
N ARG A 207 -2.29 9.78 15.80
CA ARG A 207 -3.36 9.07 16.53
C ARG A 207 -2.86 8.50 17.85
N SER A 208 -3.62 8.74 18.91
CA SER A 208 -3.23 8.39 20.29
C SER A 208 -3.83 7.09 20.83
N GLY A 209 -4.66 6.36 20.09
CA GLY A 209 -5.14 5.03 20.50
C GLY A 209 -6.23 4.45 19.59
N GLY A 210 -6.44 3.13 19.68
CA GLY A 210 -7.72 2.50 19.30
C GLY A 210 -7.89 1.90 17.89
N SER A 211 -6.87 1.84 17.02
CA SER A 211 -7.07 1.38 15.63
C SER A 211 -7.52 -0.07 15.45
N PHE A 212 -7.55 -0.88 16.51
CA PHE A 212 -8.05 -2.27 16.48
C PHE A 212 -9.55 -2.37 16.13
N ALA A 213 -10.38 -1.42 16.56
CA ALA A 213 -11.82 -1.44 16.24
C ALA A 213 -12.07 -1.18 14.75
N ALA A 214 -11.30 -0.26 14.16
CA ALA A 214 -11.34 0.01 12.73
C ALA A 214 -10.87 -1.21 11.91
N LEU A 215 -9.79 -1.89 12.33
CA LEU A 215 -9.23 -3.08 11.67
C LEU A 215 -10.18 -4.29 11.68
N THR A 216 -10.94 -4.49 12.77
CA THR A 216 -11.88 -5.63 12.91
C THR A 216 -13.16 -5.45 12.10
N ALA A 217 -13.63 -4.21 11.91
CA ALA A 217 -14.75 -3.90 11.01
C ALA A 217 -14.43 -4.13 9.51
N GLN A 218 -13.14 -4.26 9.16
CA GLN A 218 -12.68 -4.41 7.78
C GLN A 218 -12.73 -5.83 7.23
N GLY A 219 -13.20 -6.82 8.01
CA GLY A 219 -13.60 -8.13 7.50
C GLY A 219 -14.56 -8.06 6.29
N SER A 220 -15.19 -6.89 6.06
CA SER A 220 -16.02 -6.57 4.90
C SER A 220 -15.26 -6.37 3.57
N PHE A 221 -13.93 -6.37 3.49
CA PHE A 221 -13.26 -6.45 2.18
C PHE A 221 -13.58 -7.75 1.44
N VAL A 222 -13.92 -8.80 2.19
CA VAL A 222 -14.53 -10.02 1.69
C VAL A 222 -16.04 -9.87 1.72
N THR A 223 -16.59 -8.89 0.98
CA THR A 223 -18.04 -8.82 0.83
C THR A 223 -18.48 -9.99 -0.06
N PRO A 224 -19.45 -10.84 0.33
CA PRO A 224 -19.84 -12.06 -0.42
C PRO A 224 -20.49 -11.84 -1.80
N GLY A 225 -20.35 -10.67 -2.43
CA GLY A 225 -21.02 -10.32 -3.69
C GLY A 225 -20.09 -9.87 -4.84
N ALA A 226 -18.80 -9.65 -4.55
CA ALA A 226 -17.80 -9.41 -5.60
C ALA A 226 -16.85 -10.60 -5.61
N GLU A 227 -17.00 -11.49 -6.59
CA GLU A 227 -15.99 -12.53 -6.81
C GLU A 227 -14.62 -11.86 -6.94
N ILE A 228 -13.74 -12.17 -5.99
CA ILE A 228 -12.32 -11.82 -6.05
C ILE A 228 -11.74 -12.67 -7.17
N PRO A 229 -11.11 -12.07 -8.19
CA PRO A 229 -10.49 -12.83 -9.27
C PRO A 229 -9.52 -13.87 -8.71
N ALA A 230 -9.53 -15.10 -9.24
CA ALA A 230 -8.71 -16.20 -8.71
C ALA A 230 -7.20 -15.89 -8.72
N GLN A 231 -6.76 -15.09 -9.69
CA GLN A 231 -5.37 -14.62 -9.80
C GLN A 231 -5.01 -13.44 -8.88
N ALA A 232 -5.97 -12.85 -8.17
CA ALA A 232 -5.69 -11.75 -7.25
C ALA A 232 -4.97 -12.25 -5.99
N ASN A 233 -3.94 -11.53 -5.57
CA ASN A 233 -3.18 -11.83 -4.36
C ASN A 233 -3.12 -10.65 -3.37
N VAL A 234 -3.79 -9.55 -3.70
CA VAL A 234 -3.98 -8.40 -2.83
C VAL A 234 -5.33 -7.73 -3.11
N LEU A 235 -5.94 -7.19 -2.06
CA LEU A 235 -7.10 -6.30 -2.16
C LEU A 235 -6.71 -4.95 -1.58
N VAL A 236 -7.00 -3.86 -2.28
CA VAL A 236 -6.68 -2.50 -1.84
C VAL A 236 -7.95 -1.67 -1.83
N SER A 237 -8.07 -0.74 -0.89
CA SER A 237 -9.09 0.29 -0.92
C SER A 237 -8.57 1.59 -0.39
N ALA A 238 -9.05 2.69 -0.94
CA ALA A 238 -8.68 4.04 -0.54
C ALA A 238 -9.88 4.98 -0.62
N GLN A 239 -9.97 5.91 0.33
CA GLN A 239 -10.95 6.99 0.28
C GLN A 239 -10.64 7.91 -0.90
N TYR A 240 -11.67 8.36 -1.63
CA TYR A 240 -11.48 9.28 -2.76
C TYR A 240 -10.79 10.58 -2.36
N THR A 241 -11.07 11.09 -1.15
CA THR A 241 -10.38 12.26 -0.60
C THR A 241 -8.88 12.03 -0.46
N PHE A 242 -8.47 10.84 0.00
CA PHE A 242 -7.07 10.46 0.10
C PHE A 242 -6.44 10.27 -1.29
N VAL A 243 -7.13 9.62 -2.23
CA VAL A 243 -6.66 9.47 -3.61
C VAL A 243 -6.44 10.82 -4.28
N ASN A 244 -7.37 11.76 -4.13
CA ASN A 244 -7.25 13.12 -4.69
C ASN A 244 -6.08 13.90 -4.07
N ASP A 245 -5.86 13.73 -2.77
CA ASP A 245 -4.70 14.30 -2.09
C ASP A 245 -3.38 13.77 -2.68
N LEU A 246 -3.32 12.47 -3.01
CA LEU A 246 -2.15 11.87 -3.67
C LEU A 246 -2.02 12.34 -5.12
N LEU A 247 -3.09 12.34 -5.91
CA LEU A 247 -3.06 12.79 -7.30
C LEU A 247 -2.52 14.23 -7.41
N ARG A 248 -2.99 15.13 -6.54
CA ARG A 248 -2.51 16.52 -6.50
C ARG A 248 -1.01 16.63 -6.20
N LEU A 249 -0.47 15.72 -5.39
CA LEU A 249 0.93 15.76 -4.95
C LEU A 249 1.88 15.05 -5.91
N TYR A 250 1.47 13.91 -6.46
CA TYR A 250 2.35 12.97 -7.16
C TYR A 250 2.08 12.87 -8.67
N ALA A 251 0.90 13.29 -9.13
CA ALA A 251 0.52 13.26 -10.54
C ALA A 251 -0.24 14.54 -10.91
N PRO A 252 0.33 15.74 -10.67
CA PRO A 252 -0.35 17.00 -11.02
C PRO A 252 -0.62 17.08 -12.52
N GLU A 253 0.25 16.47 -13.33
CA GLU A 253 0.10 16.33 -14.78
C GLU A 253 0.59 14.95 -15.22
N TYR A 254 -0.07 14.32 -16.18
CA TYR A 254 0.39 13.06 -16.78
C TYR A 254 -0.05 12.88 -18.23
N GLU A 255 0.78 12.18 -19.01
CA GLU A 255 0.53 11.92 -20.43
C GLU A 255 -0.45 10.74 -20.61
N VAL A 256 -1.50 10.96 -21.38
CA VAL A 256 -2.46 9.94 -21.81
C VAL A 256 -2.20 9.64 -23.28
N PRO A 257 -1.70 8.45 -23.64
CA PRO A 257 -1.58 8.06 -25.03
C PRO A 257 -2.98 7.88 -25.62
N ILE A 258 -3.23 8.45 -26.80
CA ILE A 258 -4.39 8.07 -27.61
C ILE A 258 -3.89 7.36 -28.85
N SER A 259 -4.51 6.23 -29.18
CA SER A 259 -4.36 5.56 -30.46
C SER A 259 -5.70 5.48 -31.19
N VAL A 260 -6.34 6.64 -31.35
CA VAL A 260 -7.57 6.78 -32.14
C VAL A 260 -7.16 7.13 -33.58
N GLN A 261 -7.80 6.50 -34.57
CA GLN A 261 -7.50 6.75 -35.98
C GLN A 261 -7.52 8.25 -36.30
N GLY A 262 -6.40 8.79 -36.79
CA GLY A 262 -6.24 10.21 -37.11
C GLY A 262 -5.74 11.11 -35.98
N LEU A 263 -5.62 10.61 -34.75
CA LEU A 263 -5.07 11.32 -33.58
C LEU A 263 -3.94 10.50 -32.96
N SER A 264 -2.70 10.70 -33.43
CA SER A 264 -1.49 10.01 -32.92
C SER A 264 -0.73 10.83 -31.86
N GLY A 265 -1.42 11.71 -31.13
CA GLY A 265 -0.83 12.60 -30.13
C GLY A 265 -0.92 12.06 -28.71
N LYS A 266 -0.05 12.56 -27.83
CA LYS A 266 -0.21 12.42 -26.38
C LYS A 266 -1.09 13.57 -25.89
N MET A 267 -2.10 13.28 -25.08
CA MET A 267 -2.81 14.31 -24.32
C MET A 267 -2.15 14.49 -22.96
N LEU A 268 -2.26 15.67 -22.40
CA LEU A 268 -1.81 15.96 -21.05
C LEU A 268 -3.03 16.13 -20.16
N ALA A 269 -3.21 15.22 -19.21
CA ALA A 269 -4.22 15.36 -18.17
C ALA A 269 -3.64 16.19 -17.01
N LYS A 270 -4.40 17.14 -16.47
CA LYS A 270 -4.01 17.97 -15.31
C LYS A 270 -5.13 18.04 -14.28
N ASP A 271 -4.78 18.35 -13.05
CA ASP A 271 -5.71 18.62 -11.95
C ASP A 271 -6.77 17.52 -11.76
N VAL A 272 -6.34 16.26 -11.92
CA VAL A 272 -7.26 15.13 -11.91
C VAL A 272 -7.79 14.87 -10.52
N GLN A 273 -9.11 14.73 -10.43
CA GLN A 273 -9.86 14.40 -9.24
C GLN A 273 -10.80 13.25 -9.53
N VAL A 274 -10.96 12.35 -8.58
CA VAL A 274 -11.87 11.22 -8.62
C VAL A 274 -12.90 11.34 -7.51
N ALA A 275 -14.15 11.04 -7.83
CA ALA A 275 -15.22 10.91 -6.88
C ALA A 275 -16.12 9.75 -7.31
N GLY A 276 -16.85 9.15 -6.39
CA GLY A 276 -17.71 8.02 -6.72
C GLY A 276 -18.78 7.76 -5.68
N ALA A 277 -19.60 6.77 -5.99
CA ALA A 277 -20.63 6.19 -5.15
C ALA A 277 -20.69 4.69 -5.46
N ASP A 278 -21.66 3.97 -4.89
CA ASP A 278 -21.78 2.52 -5.13
C ASP A 278 -21.83 2.19 -6.63
N ASN A 279 -20.86 1.38 -7.08
CA ASN A 279 -20.67 0.96 -8.47
C ASN A 279 -20.57 2.10 -9.50
N SER A 280 -20.16 3.30 -9.09
CA SER A 280 -19.98 4.43 -10.00
C SER A 280 -18.78 5.29 -9.60
N MET A 281 -18.09 5.83 -10.59
CA MET A 281 -16.98 6.73 -10.40
C MET A 281 -16.95 7.77 -11.52
N THR A 282 -16.61 8.99 -11.18
CA THR A 282 -16.30 10.05 -12.14
C THR A 282 -14.88 10.54 -11.87
N ALA A 283 -14.03 10.46 -12.88
CA ALA A 283 -12.76 11.17 -12.91
C ALA A 283 -12.97 12.50 -13.65
N SER A 284 -12.51 13.61 -13.09
CA SER A 284 -12.62 14.94 -13.68
C SER A 284 -11.29 15.65 -13.64
N GLY A 285 -11.00 16.47 -14.64
CA GLY A 285 -9.78 17.25 -14.69
C GLY A 285 -9.72 18.12 -15.94
N GLN A 286 -8.53 18.60 -16.25
CA GLN A 286 -8.25 19.27 -17.52
C GLN A 286 -7.57 18.28 -18.47
N LEU A 287 -7.94 18.34 -19.74
CA LEU A 287 -7.32 17.55 -20.80
C LEU A 287 -6.82 18.49 -21.89
N LEU A 288 -5.51 18.48 -22.12
CA LEU A 288 -4.88 19.27 -23.17
C LEU A 288 -4.56 18.38 -24.36
N MET A 289 -4.99 18.84 -25.54
CA MET A 289 -4.70 18.22 -26.83
C MET A 289 -4.04 19.27 -27.72
N GLY A 290 -2.71 19.23 -27.81
CA GLY A 290 -1.94 20.34 -28.36
C GLY A 290 -2.14 21.62 -27.54
N ASN A 291 -2.58 22.71 -28.19
CA ASN A 291 -2.83 24.00 -27.53
C ASN A 291 -4.28 24.19 -27.05
N ILE A 292 -5.12 23.15 -27.16
CA ILE A 292 -6.54 23.22 -26.79
C ILE A 292 -6.76 22.51 -25.46
N ALA A 293 -7.41 23.20 -24.52
CA ALA A 293 -7.73 22.67 -23.21
C ALA A 293 -9.25 22.46 -23.03
N TYR A 294 -9.61 21.30 -22.49
CA TYR A 294 -10.98 20.92 -22.17
C TYR A 294 -11.10 20.60 -20.68
N ARG A 295 -12.24 20.94 -20.07
CA ARG A 295 -12.69 20.28 -18.84
C ARG A 295 -13.22 18.91 -19.21
N CYS A 296 -12.53 17.88 -18.74
CA CYS A 296 -12.85 16.50 -19.03
C CYS A 296 -13.57 15.86 -17.83
N LYS A 297 -14.57 15.04 -18.11
CA LYS A 297 -15.15 14.09 -17.16
C LYS A 297 -15.21 12.71 -17.80
N VAL A 298 -14.75 11.69 -17.09
CA VAL A 298 -14.84 10.27 -17.46
C VAL A 298 -15.75 9.60 -16.45
N HIS A 299 -16.87 9.09 -16.93
CA HIS A 299 -17.86 8.38 -16.12
C HIS A 299 -17.66 6.88 -16.29
N SER A 300 -17.42 6.20 -15.16
CA SER A 300 -17.31 4.75 -15.08
C SER A 300 -18.40 4.18 -14.19
N ALA A 301 -18.95 3.03 -14.56
CA ALA A 301 -20.02 2.39 -13.79
C ALA A 301 -20.04 0.87 -13.92
N GLY A 302 -20.69 0.22 -12.97
CA GLY A 302 -20.84 -1.22 -12.88
C GLY A 302 -19.89 -1.88 -11.88
N PRO A 303 -19.98 -3.22 -11.74
CA PRO A 303 -19.23 -3.98 -10.73
C PRO A 303 -17.71 -4.06 -10.98
N ASP A 304 -17.25 -3.70 -12.18
CA ASP A 304 -15.83 -3.60 -12.55
C ASP A 304 -15.47 -2.21 -13.11
N LEU A 305 -16.23 -1.17 -12.72
CA LEU A 305 -16.06 0.24 -13.12
C LEU A 305 -15.56 0.43 -14.56
N VAL A 306 -16.38 0.05 -15.54
CA VAL A 306 -16.03 0.27 -16.94
C VAL A 306 -16.43 1.66 -17.40
N ILE A 307 -15.62 2.26 -18.28
CA ILE A 307 -15.91 3.57 -18.85
C ILE A 307 -17.22 3.50 -19.63
N LYS A 308 -18.13 4.42 -19.35
CA LYS A 308 -19.44 4.54 -20.00
C LYS A 308 -19.53 5.76 -20.91
N ARG A 309 -18.95 6.87 -20.48
CA ARG A 309 -19.07 8.15 -21.17
C ARG A 309 -17.89 9.06 -20.85
N ILE A 310 -17.43 9.80 -21.83
CA ILE A 310 -16.46 10.89 -21.68
C ILE A 310 -17.16 12.18 -22.10
N GLU A 311 -17.03 13.23 -21.29
CA GLU A 311 -17.53 14.57 -21.59
C GLU A 311 -16.34 15.53 -21.69
N LEU A 312 -16.33 16.34 -22.74
CA LEU A 312 -15.35 17.42 -22.91
C LEU A 312 -16.11 18.74 -23.02
N ASN A 313 -15.80 19.68 -22.13
CA ASN A 313 -16.33 21.03 -22.19
C ASN A 313 -15.17 21.99 -22.49
N PRO A 314 -15.26 22.83 -23.53
CA PRO A 314 -14.21 23.79 -23.84
C PRO A 314 -14.00 24.77 -22.69
N ILE A 315 -12.75 25.15 -22.44
CA ILE A 315 -12.44 26.24 -21.50
C ILE A 315 -12.61 27.57 -22.25
N ALA A 316 -13.45 28.46 -21.74
CA ALA A 316 -13.67 29.77 -22.36
C ALA A 316 -12.35 30.55 -22.41
N LYS A 317 -12.00 31.04 -23.60
CA LYS A 317 -10.87 31.96 -23.79
C LYS A 317 -11.34 33.39 -23.51
N ASP A 318 -10.47 34.19 -22.93
CA ASP A 318 -10.71 35.63 -22.83
C ASP A 318 -10.40 36.28 -24.17
N CYS A 319 -11.43 36.65 -24.92
CA CYS A 319 -11.33 37.21 -26.26
C CYS A 319 -11.59 38.73 -26.28
N THR A 320 -11.10 39.47 -25.28
CA THR A 320 -11.33 40.92 -25.17
C THR A 320 -10.20 41.78 -25.73
N SER A 321 -9.44 41.30 -26.73
CA SER A 321 -8.38 42.13 -27.35
C SER A 321 -8.96 43.43 -27.94
N ASP A 322 -8.19 44.51 -27.80
CA ASP A 322 -8.45 45.81 -28.44
C ASP A 322 -8.31 45.72 -29.97
N ASP A 323 -7.54 44.76 -30.47
CA ASP A 323 -7.43 44.46 -31.90
C ASP A 323 -8.63 43.62 -32.36
N LEU A 324 -9.39 44.16 -33.34
CA LEU A 324 -10.58 43.52 -33.87
C LEU A 324 -10.28 42.18 -34.56
N MET A 325 -9.16 42.07 -35.27
CA MET A 325 -8.81 40.84 -36.00
C MET A 325 -8.39 39.74 -35.02
N GLU A 326 -7.61 40.08 -34.00
CA GLU A 326 -7.24 39.17 -32.92
C GLU A 326 -8.47 38.70 -32.14
N ARG A 327 -9.39 39.61 -31.81
CA ARG A 327 -10.66 39.28 -31.16
C ARG A 327 -11.51 38.33 -32.01
N MET A 328 -11.68 38.61 -33.31
CA MET A 328 -12.47 37.74 -34.20
C MET A 328 -11.82 36.36 -34.36
N GLN A 329 -10.49 36.29 -34.46
CA GLN A 329 -9.77 35.02 -34.51
C GLN A 329 -9.99 34.22 -33.23
N CYS A 330 -9.83 34.84 -32.05
CA CYS A 330 -10.08 34.20 -30.76
C CYS A 330 -11.53 33.67 -30.64
N GLN A 331 -12.53 34.47 -31.02
CA GLN A 331 -13.93 34.06 -31.01
C GLN A 331 -14.21 32.91 -31.99
N GLY A 332 -13.62 32.96 -33.19
CA GLY A 332 -13.72 31.89 -34.19
C GLY A 332 -13.11 30.58 -33.69
N GLU A 333 -11.92 30.64 -33.08
CA GLU A 333 -11.28 29.47 -32.46
C GLU A 333 -12.12 28.90 -31.30
N GLN A 334 -12.71 29.76 -30.46
CA GLN A 334 -13.56 29.33 -29.36
C GLN A 334 -14.82 28.63 -29.87
N LEU A 335 -15.46 29.15 -30.92
CA LEU A 335 -16.62 28.51 -31.56
C LEU A 335 -16.25 27.16 -32.19
N ALA A 336 -15.12 27.09 -32.90
CA ALA A 336 -14.62 25.84 -33.48
C ALA A 336 -14.30 24.80 -32.40
N THR A 337 -13.70 25.22 -31.29
CA THR A 337 -13.40 24.36 -30.14
C THR A 337 -14.68 23.86 -29.48
N SER A 338 -15.68 24.73 -29.31
CA SER A 338 -16.97 24.34 -28.76
C SER A 338 -17.70 23.33 -29.66
N GLY A 339 -17.75 23.57 -30.97
CA GLY A 339 -18.39 22.66 -31.93
C GLY A 339 -17.68 21.31 -32.06
N SER A 340 -16.35 21.28 -31.91
CA SER A 340 -15.57 20.02 -31.99
C SER A 340 -15.55 19.22 -30.68
N SER A 341 -15.76 19.86 -29.52
CA SER A 341 -15.69 19.21 -28.21
C SER A 341 -16.56 17.96 -28.08
N GLU A 342 -17.82 18.02 -28.55
CA GLU A 342 -18.74 16.88 -28.53
C GLU A 342 -18.30 15.76 -29.47
N SER A 343 -17.78 16.11 -30.65
CA SER A 343 -17.28 15.13 -31.61
C SER A 343 -16.06 14.38 -31.07
N VAL A 344 -15.12 15.10 -30.45
CA VAL A 344 -13.95 14.49 -29.78
C VAL A 344 -14.39 13.64 -28.58
N ALA A 345 -15.31 14.14 -27.76
CA ALA A 345 -15.84 13.39 -26.61
C ALA A 345 -16.53 12.09 -27.04
N ASN A 346 -17.30 12.12 -28.13
CA ASN A 346 -17.94 10.93 -28.70
C ASN A 346 -16.92 9.95 -29.28
N ALA A 347 -15.89 10.43 -29.99
CA ALA A 347 -14.83 9.58 -30.50
C ALA A 347 -14.05 8.88 -29.37
N LEU A 348 -13.69 9.62 -28.32
CA LEU A 348 -13.03 9.06 -27.13
C LEU A 348 -13.96 8.08 -26.40
N THR A 349 -15.24 8.43 -26.25
CA THR A 349 -16.23 7.54 -25.64
C THR A 349 -16.31 6.23 -26.41
N ASN A 350 -16.50 6.28 -27.73
CA ASN A 350 -16.58 5.07 -28.55
C ASN A 350 -15.32 4.20 -28.49
N TYR A 351 -14.15 4.82 -28.32
CA TYR A 351 -12.88 4.10 -28.20
C TYR A 351 -12.69 3.43 -26.83
N TYR A 352 -13.03 4.14 -25.75
CA TYR A 352 -12.80 3.68 -24.37
C TYR A 352 -14.01 3.00 -23.72
N GLN A 353 -15.19 3.05 -24.33
CA GLN A 353 -16.41 2.49 -23.75
C GLN A 353 -16.25 0.99 -23.52
N GLY A 354 -16.59 0.55 -22.31
CA GLY A 354 -16.44 -0.84 -21.90
C GLY A 354 -15.04 -1.20 -21.37
N THR A 355 -14.04 -0.34 -21.56
CA THR A 355 -12.71 -0.53 -20.97
C THR A 355 -12.79 -0.38 -19.45
N PRO A 356 -12.25 -1.33 -18.67
CA PRO A 356 -12.24 -1.24 -17.22
C PRO A 356 -11.31 -0.13 -16.73
N PHE A 357 -11.69 0.52 -15.63
CA PHE A 357 -10.82 1.47 -14.93
C PHE A 357 -9.85 0.70 -14.04
N HIS A 358 -8.73 0.22 -14.61
CA HIS A 358 -7.71 -0.54 -13.89
C HIS A 358 -6.43 0.29 -13.75
N TYR A 359 -5.94 0.41 -12.52
CA TYR A 359 -4.60 0.94 -12.25
C TYR A 359 -3.53 -0.14 -12.46
N SER A 360 -2.43 0.21 -13.10
CA SER A 360 -1.26 -0.68 -13.22
C SER A 360 0.03 0.12 -13.08
N SER A 361 0.96 -0.43 -12.30
CA SER A 361 2.31 0.09 -12.15
C SER A 361 3.34 -0.74 -12.94
N GLU A 362 2.93 -1.62 -13.85
CA GLU A 362 3.86 -2.49 -14.60
C GLU A 362 4.86 -1.69 -15.45
N ALA A 363 4.40 -0.61 -16.09
CA ALA A 363 5.26 0.26 -16.87
C ALA A 363 6.22 1.11 -16.01
N HIS A 364 5.87 1.33 -14.74
CA HIS A 364 6.64 2.15 -13.79
C HIS A 364 6.63 1.47 -12.41
N PRO A 365 7.42 0.40 -12.21
CA PRO A 365 7.48 -0.30 -10.94
C PRO A 365 7.90 0.63 -9.79
N LEU A 366 7.40 0.35 -8.59
CA LEU A 366 7.82 1.03 -7.38
C LEU A 366 9.16 0.44 -6.93
N GLU A 367 10.20 1.26 -6.89
CA GLU A 367 11.52 0.84 -6.43
C GLU A 367 11.84 1.43 -5.06
N PHE A 368 12.32 0.59 -4.15
CA PHE A 368 12.73 1.01 -2.82
C PHE A 368 13.77 0.06 -2.24
N ASN A 369 14.53 0.55 -1.26
CA ASN A 369 15.49 -0.27 -0.53
C ASN A 369 14.83 -0.88 0.70
N LEU A 370 15.02 -2.18 0.89
CA LEU A 370 14.64 -2.91 2.09
C LEU A 370 15.89 -3.65 2.60
N PHE A 371 16.36 -3.27 3.79
CA PHE A 371 17.68 -3.67 4.29
C PHE A 371 18.80 -3.30 3.30
N ASP A 372 19.61 -4.27 2.88
CA ASP A 372 20.70 -4.16 1.91
C ASP A 372 20.26 -4.49 0.47
N ARG A 373 18.95 -4.63 0.23
CA ARG A 373 18.38 -5.05 -1.06
C ARG A 373 17.58 -3.94 -1.70
N GLN A 374 17.76 -3.79 -3.01
CA GLN A 374 16.82 -3.04 -3.83
C GLN A 374 15.65 -3.97 -4.19
N ILE A 375 14.45 -3.47 -3.98
CA ILE A 375 13.20 -4.16 -4.22
C ILE A 375 12.42 -3.41 -5.29
N SER A 376 11.86 -4.17 -6.23
CA SER A 376 10.90 -3.68 -7.21
C SER A 376 9.54 -4.30 -6.91
N ALA A 377 8.51 -3.46 -6.80
CA ALA A 377 7.13 -3.87 -6.59
C ALA A 377 6.25 -3.41 -7.76
N THR A 378 5.43 -4.32 -8.26
CA THR A 378 4.40 -4.02 -9.27
C THR A 378 3.02 -4.34 -8.73
N PHE A 379 2.03 -3.62 -9.23
CA PHE A 379 0.62 -3.88 -8.99
C PHE A 379 -0.15 -3.77 -10.31
N GLU A 380 -1.03 -4.72 -10.54
CA GLU A 380 -1.97 -4.74 -11.66
C GLU A 380 -3.38 -4.94 -11.08
N ALA A 381 -4.25 -3.95 -11.25
CA ALA A 381 -5.66 -4.10 -10.94
C ALA A 381 -6.28 -5.09 -11.92
N LEU A 382 -7.01 -6.06 -11.37
CA LEU A 382 -7.74 -7.08 -12.12
C LEU A 382 -9.24 -6.85 -12.06
N LYS A 383 -9.68 -6.13 -11.03
CA LYS A 383 -11.06 -5.71 -10.85
C LYS A 383 -11.12 -4.44 -10.01
N SER A 384 -11.91 -3.46 -10.47
CA SER A 384 -12.09 -2.19 -9.78
C SER A 384 -13.55 -1.95 -9.42
N SER A 385 -13.82 -1.57 -8.18
CA SER A 385 -15.17 -1.27 -7.70
C SER A 385 -15.19 0.00 -6.87
N SER A 386 -16.35 0.63 -6.78
CA SER A 386 -16.57 1.77 -5.90
C SER A 386 -17.68 1.47 -4.91
N LYS A 387 -17.48 1.86 -3.65
CA LYS A 387 -18.47 1.73 -2.59
C LYS A 387 -18.42 2.96 -1.70
N GLY A 388 -19.53 3.71 -1.65
CA GLY A 388 -19.63 4.98 -0.96
C GLY A 388 -18.51 5.92 -1.37
N THR A 389 -17.68 6.32 -0.41
CA THR A 389 -16.59 7.28 -0.60
C THR A 389 -15.24 6.65 -0.93
N ALA A 390 -15.18 5.34 -1.23
CA ALA A 390 -13.93 4.62 -1.45
C ALA A 390 -13.90 3.86 -2.78
N ILE A 391 -12.74 3.87 -3.41
CA ILE A 391 -12.38 2.95 -4.49
C ILE A 391 -11.79 1.68 -3.91
N ARG A 392 -11.98 0.56 -4.59
CA ARG A 392 -11.46 -0.76 -4.23
C ARG A 392 -10.90 -1.43 -5.47
N GLU A 393 -9.75 -2.06 -5.32
CA GLU A 393 -9.11 -2.83 -6.38
C GLU A 393 -8.74 -4.22 -5.85
N ALA A 394 -9.15 -5.26 -6.57
CA ALA A 394 -8.57 -6.57 -6.42
C ALA A 394 -7.48 -6.71 -7.49
N GLY A 395 -6.27 -7.03 -7.06
CA GLY A 395 -5.11 -6.95 -7.94
C GLY A 395 -4.13 -8.08 -7.75
N ARG A 396 -3.19 -8.13 -8.68
CA ARG A 396 -2.00 -8.96 -8.64
C ARG A 396 -0.82 -8.04 -8.36
N ALA A 397 -0.27 -8.16 -7.16
CA ALA A 397 0.99 -7.54 -6.80
C ALA A 397 2.13 -8.53 -6.96
N SER A 398 3.30 -8.03 -7.33
CA SER A 398 4.54 -8.80 -7.33
C SER A 398 5.64 -7.99 -6.65
N ILE A 399 6.50 -8.68 -5.91
CA ILE A 399 7.66 -8.09 -5.24
C ILE A 399 8.86 -8.93 -5.63
N ARG A 400 9.92 -8.28 -6.08
CA ARG A 400 11.15 -8.95 -6.53
C ARG A 400 12.35 -8.19 -6.02
N THR A 401 13.35 -8.92 -5.54
CA THR A 401 14.67 -8.37 -5.31
C THR A 401 15.33 -8.10 -6.66
N THR A 402 15.78 -6.87 -6.87
CA THR A 402 16.57 -6.51 -8.04
C THR A 402 18.04 -6.58 -7.65
N THR A 403 18.80 -7.46 -8.29
CA THR A 403 20.26 -7.50 -8.11
C THR A 403 20.83 -6.15 -8.56
N PRO A 404 21.72 -5.50 -7.78
CA PRO A 404 22.43 -4.33 -8.26
C PRO A 404 23.29 -4.77 -9.45
N GLY A 405 22.90 -4.36 -10.67
CA GLY A 405 23.64 -4.65 -11.90
C GLY A 405 22.83 -5.35 -12.98
N SER A 406 22.00 -4.59 -13.71
CA SER A 406 21.67 -4.88 -15.12
C SER A 406 20.99 -3.71 -15.86
N ALA A 407 20.82 -2.55 -15.23
CA ALA A 407 20.43 -1.33 -15.93
C ALA A 407 21.65 -0.64 -16.56
N ASP A 408 22.28 -1.28 -17.56
CA ASP A 408 23.09 -0.61 -18.61
C ASP A 408 23.64 -1.59 -19.68
N ARG A 409 22.80 -2.50 -20.18
CA ARG A 409 23.06 -3.20 -21.46
C ARG A 409 21.78 -3.44 -22.25
N ALA A 410 21.06 -2.36 -22.55
CA ALA A 410 20.10 -2.32 -23.67
C ALA A 410 19.68 -0.87 -23.96
N ARG A 411 20.63 -0.02 -24.36
CA ARG A 411 20.42 1.03 -25.36
C ARG A 411 21.66 1.17 -26.20
#